data_AF-A0A1R4B8K4-F1
#
_entry.id   AF-A0A1R4B8K4-F1
#
_cell.length_a   1.000
_cell.length_b   1.000
_cell.length_c   1.000
_cell.angle_alpha   90.00
_cell.angle_beta   90.00
_cell.angle_gamma   90.00
#
_symmetry.space_group_name_H-M   'P 1'
#
loop_
_entity.id
_entity.type
_entity.pdbx_description
1 polymer ?
#
loop_
_entity_poly.entity_id
_entity_poly.type
_entity_poly.pdbx_seq_one_letter_code
_entity_poly.pdbx_strand_id
1 'polypeptide(L)' 'MRLFTHYAPSMIAKHISRLFKGNIYINDIGKFEFDNGKLILPSCADTRHYQAVNEINQEVKKLRCAVSN' A
#
# COMPACT_ATOMS: atom_id res chain seq x y z
N MET A 1 -8.83 9.98 2.71
CA MET A 1 -7.85 9.73 1.63
C MET A 1 -6.53 10.35 2.05
N ARG A 2 -5.42 9.60 2.06
CA ARG A 2 -4.08 10.13 2.43
C ARG A 2 -3.21 10.26 1.18
N LEU A 3 -2.53 11.40 1.05
CA LEU A 3 -1.55 11.66 0.00
C LEU A 3 -0.14 11.34 0.51
N PHE A 4 0.62 10.59 -0.29
CA PHE A 4 2.04 10.34 -0.08
C PHE A 4 2.82 11.07 -1.18
N THR A 5 3.51 12.15 -0.81
CA THR A 5 4.35 12.94 -1.73
C THR A 5 5.63 12.22 -2.11
N HIS A 6 6.10 11.30 -1.27
CA HIS A 6 7.28 10.48 -1.51
C HIS A 6 6.93 9.00 -1.48
N TYR A 7 7.57 8.22 -2.36
CA TYR A 7 7.42 6.78 -2.39
C TYR A 7 8.25 6.13 -1.26
N ALA A 8 7.58 5.87 -0.14
CA ALA A 8 8.16 5.19 1.02
C ALA A 8 7.29 3.96 1.40
N PRO A 9 7.54 2.78 0.78
CA PRO A 9 6.70 1.60 0.92
C PRO A 9 6.44 1.17 2.37
N SER A 10 7.45 1.23 3.23
CA SER A 10 7.33 0.88 4.65
C SER A 10 6.39 1.82 5.43
N MET A 11 6.44 3.12 5.17
CA MET A 11 5.55 4.12 5.78
C MET A 11 4.12 4.00 5.25
N ILE A 12 3.97 3.74 3.96
CA ILE A 12 2.67 3.47 3.33
C ILE A 12 2.06 2.20 3.92
N ALA A 13 2.83 1.12 3.98
CA ALA A 13 2.45 -0.16 4.58
C ALA A 13 2.02 0.00 6.03
N LYS A 14 2.78 0.76 6.84
CA LYS A 14 2.42 1.06 8.24
C LYS A 14 1.14 1.88 8.37
N HIS A 15 0.86 2.76 7.42
CA HIS A 15 -0.38 3.51 7.40
C HIS A 15 -1.58 2.63 7.07
N ILE A 16 -1.50 1.84 5.99
CA ILE A 16 -2.61 0.99 5.54
C ILE A 16 -2.80 -0.22 6.46
N SER A 17 -1.75 -0.76 7.09
CA SER A 17 -1.87 -1.92 7.98
C SER A 17 -2.66 -1.64 9.26
N ARG A 18 -2.73 -0.38 9.67
CA ARG A 18 -3.51 0.10 10.83
C ARG A 18 -4.98 0.35 10.50
N LEU A 19 -5.34 0.42 9.22
CA LEU A 19 -6.69 0.77 8.77
C LEU A 19 -7.34 -0.44 8.09
N PHE A 20 -8.65 -0.60 8.27
CA PHE A 20 -9.37 -1.73 7.69
C PHE A 20 -9.63 -1.56 6.19
N LYS A 21 -9.97 -0.35 5.73
CA LYS A 21 -10.23 -0.06 4.31
C LYS A 21 -10.01 1.42 4.02
N GLY A 22 -9.66 1.76 2.80
CA GLY A 22 -9.59 3.16 2.38
C GLY A 22 -8.86 3.36 1.06
N ASN A 23 -8.55 4.62 0.80
CA ASN A 23 -7.89 5.04 -0.43
C ASN A 23 -6.66 5.89 -0.11
N ILE A 24 -5.59 5.67 -0.86
CA ILE A 24 -4.37 6.46 -0.82
C ILE A 24 -4.03 6.98 -2.22
N TYR A 25 -3.26 8.05 -2.27
CA TYR A 25 -2.65 8.52 -3.49
C TYR A 25 -1.14 8.55 -3.30
N ILE A 26 -0.41 7.96 -4.24
CA ILE A 26 1.05 7.95 -4.27
C ILE A 26 1.46 8.85 -5.42
N ASN A 27 2.21 9.91 -5.12
CA ASN A 27 2.74 10.81 -6.14
C ASN A 27 3.55 10.03 -7.19
N ASP A 28 3.45 10.39 -8.47
CA ASP A 28 4.07 9.71 -9.62
C ASP A 28 3.57 8.29 -9.95
N ILE A 29 2.69 7.70 -9.14
CA ILE A 29 2.11 6.38 -9.42
C ILE A 29 0.60 6.48 -9.62
N GLY A 30 -0.12 7.08 -8.68
CA GLY A 30 -1.55 7.29 -8.76
C GLY A 30 -2.34 6.84 -7.53
N LYS A 31 -3.64 6.65 -7.72
CA LYS A 31 -4.59 6.30 -6.67
C LYS A 31 -4.64 4.78 -6.49
N PHE A 32 -4.61 4.34 -5.23
CA PHE A 32 -4.80 2.95 -4.85
C PHE A 32 -5.93 2.82 -3.83
N GLU A 33 -6.71 1.76 -3.98
CA GLU A 33 -7.62 1.30 -2.94
C GLU A 33 -6.91 0.24 -2.09
N PHE A 34 -7.30 0.13 -0.83
CA PHE A 34 -6.83 -0.92 0.05
C PHE A 34 -7.96 -1.47 0.90
N ASP A 35 -7.87 -2.77 1.16
CA ASP A 35 -8.83 -3.52 1.97
C ASP A 35 -8.09 -4.52 2.84
N ASN A 36 -8.51 -4.61 4.10
CA ASN A 36 -7.87 -5.37 5.17
C ASN A 36 -6.35 -5.19 5.21
N GLY A 37 -5.92 -3.92 5.08
CA GLY A 37 -4.52 -3.51 5.07
C GLY A 37 -3.70 -3.97 3.87
N LYS A 38 -4.31 -4.45 2.80
CA LYS A 38 -3.64 -4.82 1.54
C LYS A 38 -4.04 -3.87 0.42
N LEU A 39 -3.06 -3.41 -0.36
CA LEU A 39 -3.35 -2.68 -1.59
C LEU A 39 -4.02 -3.59 -2.62
N ILE A 40 -5.04 -3.06 -3.27
CA ILE A 40 -5.75 -3.66 -4.39
C ILE A 40 -5.19 -3.07 -5.68
N LEU A 41 -5.01 -3.93 -6.68
CA LEU A 41 -4.56 -3.52 -8.00
C LEU A 41 -5.68 -2.73 -8.72
N PRO A 42 -5.41 -1.53 -9.27
CA PRO A 42 -6.43 -0.78 -10.02
C PRO A 42 -6.82 -1.52 -11.32
N SER A 43 -8.02 -1.26 -11.82
CA SER A 43 -8.55 -1.90 -13.04
C SER A 43 -7.71 -1.60 -14.29
N CYS A 44 -7.06 -0.43 -14.34
CA CYS A 44 -6.13 -0.04 -15.40
C CYS A 44 -4.73 0.07 -14.80
N ALA A 45 -4.08 -1.07 -14.55
CA ALA A 45 -2.77 -1.11 -13.90
C ALA A 45 -1.63 -1.26 -14.92
N ASP A 46 -0.71 -0.30 -14.92
CA ASP A 46 0.61 -0.43 -15.58
C ASP A 46 1.63 -1.15 -14.70
N THR A 47 2.79 -1.51 -15.26
CA THR A 47 3.90 -2.19 -14.56
C THR A 47 4.29 -1.53 -13.23
N ARG A 48 4.27 -0.19 -13.15
CA ARG A 48 4.56 0.55 -11.91
C ARG A 48 3.54 0.26 -10.81
N HIS A 49 2.27 0.10 -11.16
CA HIS A 49 1.21 -0.24 -10.20
C HIS A 49 1.43 -1.65 -9.63
N TYR A 50 1.77 -2.62 -10.50
CA TYR A 50 2.09 -3.99 -10.07
C TYR A 50 3.28 -4.02 -9.12
N GLN A 51 4.37 -3.32 -9.47
CA GLN A 51 5.55 -3.22 -8.61
C GLN A 51 5.20 -2.60 -7.26
N ALA A 52 4.46 -1.49 -7.26
CA ALA A 52 4.10 -0.80 -6.02
C ALA A 52 3.20 -1.63 -5.11
N VAL A 53 2.18 -2.29 -5.67
CA VAL A 53 1.28 -3.17 -4.91
C VAL A 53 2.05 -4.34 -4.31
N ASN A 54 2.93 -4.98 -5.10
CA ASN A 54 3.72 -6.10 -4.61
C ASN A 54 4.66 -5.69 -3.47
N GLU A 55 5.43 -4.61 -3.65
CA GLU A 55 6.39 -4.12 -2.65
C GLU A 55 5.70 -3.70 -1.36
N ILE A 56 4.64 -2.90 -1.44
CA ILE A 56 3.90 -2.41 -0.26
C ILE A 56 3.21 -3.58 0.46
N ASN A 57 2.60 -4.53 -0.26
CA ASN A 57 1.98 -5.68 0.38
C ASN A 57 3.00 -6.62 1.05
N GLN A 58 4.22 -6.72 0.53
CA GLN A 58 5.32 -7.41 1.20
C GLN A 58 5.71 -6.73 2.52
N GLU A 59 5.81 -5.40 2.53
CA GLU A 59 6.07 -4.63 3.75
C GLU A 59 4.94 -4.80 4.79
N VAL A 60 3.67 -4.80 4.36
CA VAL A 60 2.54 -5.13 5.24
C VAL A 60 2.68 -6.53 5.83
N LYS A 61 3.06 -7.52 5.02
CA LYS A 61 3.28 -8.89 5.49
C LYS A 61 4.38 -8.94 6.55
N LYS A 62 5.51 -8.26 6.33
CA LYS A 62 6.60 -8.16 7.32
C LYS A 62 6.12 -7.54 8.63
N LEU A 63 5.38 -6.43 8.55
CA LEU A 63 4.82 -5.75 9.73
C LEU A 63 3.88 -6.66 10.53
N ARG A 64 3.07 -7.48 9.85
CA ARG A 64 2.17 -8.43 10.51
C ARG A 64 2.91 -9.61 11.13
N CYS A 65 3.89 -10.18 10.43
CA CYS A 65 4.72 -11.24 10.96
C CYS A 65 5.52 -10.78 12.20
N ALA A 66 6.00 -9.54 12.22
CA ALA A 66 6.73 -8.98 13.35
C ALA A 66 5.86 -8.72 14.60
N VAL A 67 4.54 -8.59 14.46
CA VAL A 67 3.60 -8.39 15.58
C VAL A 67 3.12 -9.72 16.20
N SER A 68 3.34 -10.85 15.51
CA SER A 68 2.89 -12.18 15.97
C SER A 68 3.96 -12.96 16.76
N ASN A 69 4.94 -12.27 17.37
CA ASN A 69 6.03 -12.91 18.12
C ASN A 69 6.18 -12.33 19.53
#